data_AF-P74085-F1
#
_entry.id   AF-P74085-F1
#
_cell.length_a   1.000
_cell.length_b   1.000
_cell.length_c   1.000
_cell.angle_alpha   90.00
_cell.angle_beta   90.00
_cell.angle_gamma   90.00
#
_symmetry.space_group_name_H-M   'P 1'
#
loop_
_entity.id
_entity.type
_entity.pdbx_description
1 polymer ?
#
loop_
_entity_poly.entity_id
_entity_poly.type
_entity_poly.pdbx_seq_one_letter_code
_entity_poly.pdbx_strand_id
1 'polypeptide(L)' 'MGWLINPKEQSIFVYQPGRSPEIFDETESKLLMPSFAQAIDLNLGEVFGWLIK' A
#
# COMPACT_ATOMS: atom_id res chain seq x y z
N MET A 1 -7.83 2.52 9.04
CA MET A 1 -7.25 2.00 7.79
C MET A 1 -6.15 1.04 8.18
N GLY A 2 -6.07 -0.12 7.55
CA GLY A 2 -4.99 -1.09 7.78
C GLY A 2 -4.45 -1.60 6.45
N TRP A 3 -3.17 -1.93 6.42
CA TRP A 3 -2.51 -2.52 5.26
C TRP A 3 -2.15 -3.98 5.56
N LEU A 4 -2.40 -4.86 4.60
CA LEU A 4 -1.82 -6.19 4.53
C LEU A 4 -0.81 -6.18 3.39
N ILE A 5 0.48 -6.26 3.75
CA ILE A 5 1.58 -6.30 2.78
C ILE A 5 1.88 -7.77 2.49
N ASN A 6 1.87 -8.17 1.22
CA ASN A 6 2.25 -9.49 0.77
C ASN A 6 3.56 -9.43 -0.04
N PRO A 7 4.72 -9.70 0.57
CA PRO A 7 6.01 -9.61 -0.12
C PRO A 7 6.19 -10.60 -1.27
N LYS A 8 5.55 -11.78 -1.18
CA LYS A 8 5.72 -12.82 -2.21
C LYS A 8 5.08 -12.41 -3.53
N GLU A 9 3.89 -11.81 -3.45
CA GLU A 9 3.11 -11.37 -4.62
C GLU A 9 3.31 -9.88 -4.91
N GLN A 10 4.24 -9.21 -4.21
CA GLN A 10 4.50 -7.77 -4.29
C GLN A 10 3.22 -6.92 -4.35
N SER A 11 2.26 -7.21 -3.46
CA SER A 11 0.97 -6.52 -3.42
C SER A 11 0.64 -6.00 -2.03
N ILE A 12 -0.15 -4.92 -1.98
CA ILE A 12 -0.67 -4.33 -0.74
C ILE A 12 -2.19 -4.27 -0.82
N PHE A 13 -2.85 -4.82 0.20
CA PHE A 13 -4.29 -4.69 0.38
C PHE A 13 -4.57 -3.60 1.41
N VAL A 14 -5.41 -2.63 1.05
CA VAL A 14 -5.82 -1.54 1.94
C VAL A 14 -7.24 -1.76 2.40
N TYR A 15 -7.42 -1.87 3.71
CA TYR A 15 -8.71 -2.05 4.37
C TYR A 15 -9.20 -0.71 4.94
N GLN A 16 -10.38 -0.29 4.50
CA GLN A 16 -11.10 0.86 5.03
C GLN A 16 -12.46 0.41 5.62
N PRO A 17 -12.93 1.01 6.72
CA PRO A 17 -14.24 0.67 7.28
C PRO A 17 -15.37 0.82 6.25
N GLY A 18 -16.22 -0.20 6.13
CA GLY A 18 -17.40 -0.16 5.25
C GLY A 18 -17.11 -0.23 3.75
N ARG A 19 -15.89 -0.60 3.35
CA ARG A 19 -15.48 -0.75 1.94
C ARG A 19 -14.84 -2.12 1.70
N SER A 20 -14.96 -2.62 0.49
CA SER A 20 -14.16 -3.77 0.04
C SER A 20 -12.67 -3.40 0.07
N PRO A 21 -11.77 -4.36 0.30
CA PRO A 21 -10.33 -4.10 0.24
C PRO A 21 -9.94 -3.62 -1.16
N GLU A 22 -9.05 -2.63 -1.21
CA GLU A 22 -8.43 -2.19 -2.46
C GLU A 22 -7.05 -2.84 -2.59
N ILE A 23 -6.69 -3.25 -3.80
CA ILE A 23 -5.45 -3.98 -4.08
C ILE A 23 -4.56 -3.08 -4.92
N PHE A 24 -3.29 -2.98 -4.51
CA PHE A 24 -2.24 -2.31 -5.24
C PHE A 24 -1.15 -3.33 -5.60
N ASP A 25 -0.93 -3.54 -6.89
CA ASP A 25 0.00 -4.52 -7.45
C ASP A 25 0.87 -3.97 -8.62
N GLU A 26 0.73 -2.67 -8.94
CA GLU A 26 1.61 -1.98 -9.89
C GLU A 26 2.64 -1.10 -9.16
N THR A 27 3.90 -1.12 -9.59
CA THR A 27 5.03 -0.42 -8.92
C THR A 27 4.76 1.08 -8.70
N GLU A 28 4.12 1.75 -9.66
CA GLU A 28 3.85 3.18 -9.68
C GLU A 28 2.53 3.53 -9.00
N SER A 29 1.77 2.52 -8.54
CA SER A 29 0.53 2.72 -7.82
C SER A 29 0.77 3.52 -6.55
N LYS A 30 0.12 4.69 -6.46
CA LYS A 30 0.08 5.47 -5.23
C LYS A 30 -0.77 4.78 -4.18
N LEU A 31 -0.19 4.59 -3.01
CA LEU A 31 -0.86 3.91 -1.91
C LEU A 31 -1.80 4.86 -1.17
N LEU A 32 -2.98 4.35 -0.80
CA LEU A 32 -3.92 5.13 0.00
C LEU A 32 -3.36 5.42 1.39
N MET A 33 -3.38 6.70 1.76
CA MET A 33 -2.99 7.17 3.08
C MET A 33 -4.18 7.51 3.97
N PRO A 34 -4.08 7.26 5.29
CA PRO A 34 -5.06 7.80 6.23
C PRO A 34 -4.97 9.33 6.27
N SER A 35 -6.06 9.99 6.65
CA SER A 35 -6.17 11.46 6.63
C SER A 35 -5.10 12.17 7.46
N PHE A 36 -4.62 11.56 8.54
CA PHE A 36 -3.55 12.13 9.37
C PHE A 36 -2.16 12.07 8.71
N ALA A 37 -1.97 11.24 7.69
CA ALA A 37 -0.67 10.97 7.06
C ALA A 37 -0.62 11.44 5.60
N GLN A 38 -1.49 12.37 5.18
CA GLN A 38 -1.55 12.85 3.79
C GLN A 38 -0.25 13.51 3.28
N ALA A 39 0.65 13.91 4.18
CA ALA A 39 1.96 14.43 3.80
C ALA A 39 2.93 13.34 3.29
N ILE A 40 2.60 12.06 3.52
CA ILE A 40 3.36 10.92 3.03
C ILE A 40 2.82 10.57 1.64
N ASP A 41 3.69 10.58 0.64
CA ASP A 41 3.41 10.12 -0.72
C ASP A 41 4.30 8.91 -0.97
N LEU A 42 3.70 7.73 -1.08
CA LEU A 42 4.40 6.47 -1.33
C LEU A 42 3.76 5.74 -2.49
N ASN A 43 4.58 5.19 -3.36
CA ASN A 43 4.17 4.18 -4.31
C ASN A 43 4.56 2.76 -3.85
N LEU A 44 3.98 1.76 -4.50
CA LEU A 44 4.20 0.35 -4.21
C LEU A 44 5.69 -0.04 -4.32
N GLY A 45 6.37 0.48 -5.34
CA GLY A 45 7.79 0.24 -5.61
C GLY A 45 8.72 0.71 -4.49
N GLU A 46 8.44 1.87 -3.91
CA GLU A 46 9.20 2.40 -2.77
C GLU A 46 9.09 1.47 -1.54
N VAL A 47 7.88 0.96 -1.26
CA VAL A 47 7.66 0.06 -0.11
C VAL A 47 8.39 -1.27 -0.31
N PHE A 48 8.30 -1.90 -1.48
CA PHE A 48 9.01 -3.16 -1.73
C PHE A 48 10.51 -2.98 -1.94
N GLY A 49 10.95 -1.80 -2.38
CA GLY A 49 12.36 -1.43 -2.41
C GLY A 49 13.03 -1.48 -1.03
N TRP A 50 12.28 -1.31 0.07
CA TRP A 50 12.81 -1.47 1.43
C TRP A 50 12.89 -2.93 1.89
N LEU A 51 12.06 -3.80 1.33
CA LEU A 51 11.93 -5.19 1.75
C LEU A 51 12.90 -6.13 1.02
N ILE A 52 13.39 -5.73 -0.15
CA ILE A 52 14.37 -6.48 -0.92
C ILE A 52 15.76 -6.18 -0.35
N LYS A 53 16.35 -7.18 0.34
CA LYS A 53 17.78 -7.29 0.62
C LYS A 53 18.37 -8.42 -0.20
#